data_AF-A0A7V3EUW6-F1
#
_entry.id   AF-A0A7V3EUW6-F1
#
_cell.length_a   1.000
_cell.length_b   1.000
_cell.length_c   1.000
_cell.angle_alpha   90.00
_cell.angle_beta   90.00
_cell.angle_gamma   90.00
#
_symmetry.space_group_name_H-M   'P 1'
#
loop_
_entity.id
_entity.type
_entity.pdbx_description
1 polymer ?
#
loop_
_entity_poly.entity_id
_entity_poly.type
_entity_poly.pdbx_seq_one_letter_code
_entity_poly.pdbx_strand_id
1 'polypeptide(L)'
;MVRAGETSGKLSQSLTFLANHLEREYNLKSKIRGAMIYPALVLVVFLAIFGLMMFSILPSFENILKEREVEVPFITKVILSFSKILREKFLYFALILGASVILIFYYLKTEEGRKLFDKISLKIPFFGEISKLSILSRFAQNLSTLTSAGLTPIEALEIIEEIVGNEEYKNIVSKIKEDLKKGKTISSITALYPELFPPLFTQLILVGRKNRNPI
;
A
#
# COMPACT_ATOMS: atom_id res chain seq x y z
N MET A 1 -12.03 -8.01 24.67
CA MET A 1 -12.56 -6.71 25.14
C MET A 1 -13.85 -6.83 25.93
N VAL A 2 -14.90 -7.50 25.43
CA VAL A 2 -16.18 -7.69 26.16
C VAL A 2 -15.97 -8.28 27.56
N ARG A 3 -15.26 -9.40 27.67
CA ARG A 3 -14.92 -10.06 28.95
C ARG A 3 -14.11 -9.15 29.89
N ALA A 4 -13.22 -8.32 29.35
CA ALA A 4 -12.41 -7.36 30.13
C ALA A 4 -13.24 -6.16 30.63
N GLY A 5 -14.24 -5.72 29.85
CA GLY A 5 -15.19 -4.68 30.24
C GLY A 5 -16.16 -5.16 31.33
N GLU A 6 -16.57 -6.43 31.27
CA GLU A 6 -17.41 -7.06 32.30
C GLU A 6 -16.66 -7.21 33.63
N THR A 7 -15.44 -7.76 33.62
CA THR A 7 -14.63 -7.95 34.84
C THR A 7 -14.21 -6.63 35.51
N SER A 8 -14.12 -5.53 34.75
CA SER A 8 -13.76 -4.20 35.29
C SER A 8 -14.96 -3.30 35.60
N GLY A 9 -16.19 -3.77 35.39
CA GLY A 9 -17.42 -2.98 35.56
C GLY A 9 -17.61 -1.86 34.52
N LYS A 10 -16.78 -1.81 33.47
CA LYS A 10 -16.77 -0.79 32.41
C LYS A 10 -17.32 -1.32 31.09
N LEU A 11 -18.31 -2.22 31.15
CA LEU A 11 -18.87 -2.89 29.97
C LEU A 11 -19.45 -1.87 28.97
N SER A 12 -20.21 -0.88 29.46
CA SER A 12 -20.79 0.18 28.62
C SER A 12 -19.72 0.93 27.82
N GLN A 13 -18.63 1.36 28.46
CA GLN A 13 -17.52 2.06 27.79
C GLN A 13 -16.82 1.16 26.75
N SER A 14 -16.65 -0.12 27.06
CA SER A 14 -16.02 -1.09 26.15
C SER A 14 -16.88 -1.36 24.92
N LEU A 15 -18.20 -1.46 25.10
CA LEU A 15 -19.16 -1.61 24.00
C LEU A 15 -19.21 -0.37 23.12
N THR A 16 -19.24 0.83 23.71
CA THR A 16 -19.19 2.10 22.97
C THR A 16 -17.91 2.26 22.16
N PHE A 17 -16.75 1.90 22.73
CA PHE A 17 -15.48 1.88 21.99
C PHE A 17 -15.53 0.92 20.80
N LEU A 18 -16.01 -0.31 21.02
CA LEU A 18 -16.11 -1.32 19.96
C LEU A 18 -17.07 -0.86 18.85
N ALA A 19 -18.22 -0.27 19.21
CA ALA A 19 -19.17 0.27 18.25
C ALA A 19 -18.53 1.37 17.38
N ASN A 20 -17.87 2.35 18.00
CA ASN A 20 -17.16 3.42 17.28
C ASN A 20 -16.03 2.87 16.38
N HIS A 21 -15.32 1.84 16.84
CA HIS A 21 -14.26 1.21 16.05
C HIS A 21 -14.83 0.50 14.81
N LEU A 22 -15.86 -0.34 15.00
CA LEU A 22 -16.53 -1.05 13.91
C LEU A 22 -17.17 -0.08 12.91
N GLU A 23 -17.73 1.04 13.38
CA GLU A 23 -18.28 2.08 12.51
C GLU A 23 -17.18 2.71 11.63
N ARG A 24 -16.01 3.02 12.21
CA ARG A 24 -14.87 3.55 11.44
C ARG A 24 -14.35 2.52 10.43
N GLU A 25 -14.22 1.26 10.82
CA GLU A 25 -13.82 0.19 9.90
C GLU A 25 -14.83 0.00 8.76
N TYR A 26 -16.13 0.01 9.07
CA TYR A 26 -17.21 -0.08 8.08
C TYR A 26 -17.16 1.10 7.11
N ASN A 27 -17.05 2.33 7.63
CA ASN A 27 -16.96 3.54 6.82
C ASN A 27 -15.71 3.54 5.92
N LEU A 28 -14.57 3.06 6.40
CA LEU A 28 -13.37 2.91 5.59
C LEU A 28 -13.57 1.88 4.48
N LYS A 29 -14.07 0.67 4.81
CA LYS A 29 -14.33 -0.37 3.80
C LYS A 29 -15.37 0.07 2.77
N SER A 30 -16.43 0.76 3.21
CA SER A 30 -17.48 1.29 2.34
C SER A 30 -16.92 2.36 1.38
N LYS A 31 -16.10 3.30 1.87
CA LYS A 31 -15.41 4.29 1.03
C LYS A 31 -14.48 3.63 0.00
N ILE A 32 -13.69 2.65 0.41
CA ILE A 32 -12.82 1.90 -0.49
C ILE A 32 -13.65 1.17 -1.55
N ARG A 33 -14.70 0.46 -1.13
CA ARG A 33 -15.57 -0.29 -2.06
C ARG A 33 -16.26 0.65 -3.05
N GLY A 34 -16.80 1.77 -2.57
CA GLY A 34 -17.43 2.79 -3.41
C GLY A 34 -16.47 3.38 -4.44
N ALA A 35 -15.25 3.72 -4.02
CA ALA A 35 -14.21 4.24 -4.91
C ALA A 35 -13.76 3.23 -5.99
N MET A 36 -13.85 1.92 -5.71
CA MET A 36 -13.47 0.85 -6.65
C MET A 36 -14.54 0.50 -7.68
N ILE A 37 -15.81 0.92 -7.50
CA ILE A 37 -16.89 0.60 -8.43
C ILE A 37 -16.61 1.17 -9.83
N TYR A 38 -16.27 2.46 -9.92
CA TYR A 38 -16.03 3.11 -11.21
C TYR A 38 -14.81 2.50 -11.94
N PRO A 39 -13.61 2.37 -11.32
CA PRO A 39 -12.48 1.68 -11.92
C PRO A 39 -12.81 0.26 -12.40
N ALA A 40 -13.53 -0.52 -11.59
CA ALA A 40 -13.91 -1.89 -11.96
C ALA A 40 -14.87 -1.90 -13.17
N LEU A 41 -15.88 -1.04 -13.18
CA LEU A 41 -16.83 -0.95 -14.29
C LEU A 41 -16.14 -0.55 -15.60
N VAL A 42 -15.29 0.48 -15.56
CA VAL A 42 -14.52 0.91 -16.73
C VAL A 42 -13.60 -0.21 -17.21
N LEU A 43 -12.94 -0.93 -16.31
CA LEU A 43 -12.07 -2.05 -16.66
C LEU A 43 -12.85 -3.18 -17.34
N VAL A 44 -14.02 -3.54 -16.81
CA VAL A 44 -14.88 -4.59 -17.41
C VAL A 44 -15.36 -4.18 -18.80
N VAL A 45 -15.83 -2.94 -18.96
CA VAL A 45 -16.26 -2.40 -20.27
C VAL A 45 -15.08 -2.36 -21.24
N PHE A 46 -13.91 -1.92 -20.79
CA PHE A 46 -12.69 -1.89 -21.59
C PHE A 46 -12.31 -3.28 -22.07
N LEU A 47 -12.28 -4.28 -21.17
CA LEU A 47 -11.95 -5.66 -21.51
C LEU A 47 -12.99 -6.27 -22.47
N ALA A 48 -14.27 -5.94 -22.32
CA ALA A 48 -15.33 -6.38 -23.21
C ALA A 48 -15.16 -5.81 -24.64
N ILE A 49 -14.94 -4.49 -24.75
CA ILE A 49 -14.70 -3.82 -26.03
C ILE A 49 -13.41 -4.35 -26.66
N PHE A 50 -12.32 -4.43 -25.89
CA PHE A 50 -11.04 -4.95 -26.35
C PHE A 50 -11.17 -6.39 -26.86
N GLY A 51 -11.90 -7.25 -26.13
CA GLY A 51 -12.21 -8.60 -26.55
C GLY A 51 -12.99 -8.64 -27.86
N LEU A 52 -14.06 -7.86 -27.99
CA LEU A 52 -14.85 -7.77 -29.24
C LEU A 52 -13.97 -7.33 -30.42
N MET A 53 -13.12 -6.31 -30.21
CA MET A 53 -12.18 -5.85 -31.23
C MET A 53 -11.21 -6.96 -31.66
N MET A 54 -10.59 -7.66 -30.69
CA MET A 54 -9.60 -8.70 -30.94
C MET A 54 -10.16 -9.98 -31.58
N PHE A 55 -11.34 -10.42 -31.13
CA PHE A 55 -11.93 -11.69 -31.56
C PHE A 55 -12.84 -11.57 -32.77
N SER A 56 -13.49 -10.41 -32.98
CA SER A 56 -14.47 -10.24 -34.08
C SER A 56 -14.00 -9.25 -35.14
N ILE A 57 -13.62 -8.02 -34.75
CA ILE A 57 -13.36 -6.94 -35.73
C ILE A 57 -12.03 -7.13 -36.45
N LEU A 58 -10.96 -7.39 -35.71
CA LEU A 58 -9.61 -7.52 -36.26
C LEU A 58 -9.45 -8.68 -37.26
N PRO A 59 -10.00 -9.89 -37.05
CA PRO A 59 -9.95 -10.94 -38.07
C PRO A 59 -10.79 -10.59 -39.31
N SER A 60 -11.93 -9.90 -39.16
CA SER A 60 -12.69 -9.43 -40.34
C SER A 60 -11.86 -8.45 -41.17
N PHE A 61 -11.11 -7.56 -40.53
CA PHE A 61 -10.20 -6.65 -41.21
C PHE A 61 -9.05 -7.39 -41.92
N GLU A 62 -8.48 -8.43 -41.29
CA GLU A 62 -7.47 -9.31 -41.90
C GLU A 62 -7.98 -9.96 -43.20
N ASN A 63 -9.23 -10.44 -43.20
CA ASN A 63 -9.84 -11.08 -44.38
C ASN A 63 -10.03 -10.08 -45.54
N ILE A 64 -10.54 -8.88 -45.24
CA ILE A 64 -10.74 -7.84 -46.26
C ILE A 64 -9.41 -7.42 -46.91
N LEU A 65 -8.34 -7.33 -46.12
CA LEU A 65 -7.02 -6.98 -46.64
C LEU A 65 -6.45 -8.07 -47.56
N LYS A 66 -6.70 -9.35 -47.26
CA LYS A 66 -6.27 -10.47 -48.10
C LYS A 66 -7.04 -10.53 -49.42
N GLU A 67 -8.34 -10.22 -49.39
CA GLU A 67 -9.21 -10.26 -50.57
C GLU A 67 -8.89 -9.18 -51.60
N ARG A 68 -8.36 -8.02 -51.18
CA ARG A 68 -8.07 -6.91 -52.09
C ARG A 68 -6.71 -6.97 -52.79
N GLU A 69 -5.92 -8.03 -52.56
CA GLU A 69 -4.54 -8.19 -53.06
C GLU A 69 -3.64 -6.96 -52.82
N VAL A 70 -3.97 -6.12 -51.84
CA VAL A 70 -3.20 -4.93 -51.51
C VAL A 70 -1.99 -5.36 -50.70
N GLU A 71 -0.80 -4.92 -51.13
CA GLU A 71 0.42 -5.15 -50.38
C GLU A 71 0.33 -4.51 -48.99
N VAL A 72 0.28 -5.36 -47.97
CA VAL A 72 0.16 -4.89 -46.59
C VAL A 72 1.51 -4.34 -46.10
N PRO A 73 1.57 -3.09 -45.61
CA PRO A 73 2.79 -2.51 -45.05
C PRO A 73 3.33 -3.34 -43.88
N PHE A 74 4.65 -3.26 -43.64
CA PHE A 74 5.33 -4.04 -42.60
C PHE A 74 4.69 -3.90 -41.21
N ILE A 75 4.37 -2.67 -40.80
CA ILE A 75 3.78 -2.36 -39.49
C ILE A 75 2.44 -3.11 -39.31
N THR A 76 1.60 -3.12 -40.34
CA THR A 76 0.32 -3.83 -40.31
C THR A 76 0.52 -5.34 -40.21
N LYS A 77 1.51 -5.92 -40.91
CA LYS A 77 1.83 -7.36 -40.80
C LYS A 77 2.26 -7.75 -39.38
N VAL A 78 3.06 -6.91 -38.72
CA VAL A 78 3.48 -7.14 -37.33
C VAL A 78 2.28 -7.10 -36.39
N ILE A 79 1.40 -6.11 -36.53
CA ILE A 79 0.17 -6.00 -35.72
C ILE A 79 -0.73 -7.23 -35.91
N LEU A 80 -1.00 -7.62 -37.16
CA LEU A 80 -1.83 -8.79 -37.46
C LEU A 80 -1.22 -10.07 -36.89
N SER A 81 0.09 -10.27 -37.04
CA SER A 81 0.79 -11.44 -36.51
C SER A 81 0.74 -11.49 -34.97
N PHE A 82 1.00 -10.37 -34.30
CA PHE A 82 0.91 -10.27 -32.85
C PHE A 82 -0.52 -10.53 -32.35
N SER A 83 -1.51 -9.97 -33.05
CA SER A 83 -2.92 -10.18 -32.72
C SER A 83 -3.37 -11.63 -32.89
N LYS A 84 -2.85 -12.33 -33.89
CA LYS A 84 -3.11 -13.75 -34.13
C LYS A 84 -2.54 -14.59 -32.98
N ILE A 85 -1.31 -14.31 -32.54
CA ILE A 85 -0.70 -14.97 -31.37
C ILE A 85 -1.52 -14.73 -30.10
N LEU A 86 -1.92 -13.48 -29.86
CA LEU A 86 -2.76 -13.12 -28.71
C LEU A 86 -4.12 -13.83 -28.73
N ARG A 87 -4.75 -13.95 -29.90
CA ARG A 87 -6.05 -14.60 -30.08
C ARG A 87 -5.96 -16.12 -29.92
N GLU A 88 -5.00 -16.77 -30.60
CA GLU A 88 -4.84 -18.22 -30.60
C GLU A 88 -4.34 -18.75 -29.24
N LYS A 89 -3.44 -18.01 -28.58
CA LYS A 89 -2.87 -18.39 -27.28
C LYS A 89 -3.48 -17.64 -26.10
N PHE A 90 -4.65 -17.03 -26.28
CA PHE A 90 -5.31 -16.23 -25.23
C PHE A 90 -5.45 -17.02 -23.91
N LEU A 91 -5.92 -18.27 -23.97
CA LEU A 91 -6.09 -19.12 -22.79
C LEU A 91 -4.75 -19.40 -22.09
N TYR A 92 -3.67 -19.59 -22.84
CA TYR A 92 -2.34 -19.80 -22.28
C TYR A 92 -1.82 -18.55 -21.57
N PHE A 93 -1.98 -17.37 -22.17
CA PHE A 93 -1.65 -16.10 -21.52
C PHE A 93 -2.51 -15.84 -20.29
N ALA A 94 -3.81 -16.13 -20.34
CA ALA A 94 -4.72 -16.00 -19.19
C ALA A 94 -4.32 -16.92 -18.03
N LEU A 95 -3.92 -18.17 -18.32
CA LEU A 95 -3.42 -19.11 -17.31
C LEU A 95 -2.09 -18.66 -16.70
N ILE A 96 -1.13 -18.20 -17.52
CA ILE A 96 0.13 -17.64 -17.01
C ILE A 96 -0.12 -16.42 -16.14
N LEU A 97 -1.03 -15.53 -16.55
CA LEU A 97 -1.38 -14.35 -15.78
C LEU A 97 -2.02 -14.76 -14.44
N GLY A 98 -2.97 -15.71 -14.45
CA GLY A 98 -3.58 -16.23 -13.23
C GLY A 98 -2.56 -16.90 -12.29
N ALA A 99 -1.69 -17.75 -12.84
CA ALA A 99 -0.64 -18.43 -12.09
C ALA A 99 0.38 -17.44 -11.50
N SER A 100 0.80 -16.44 -12.28
CA SER A 100 1.72 -15.41 -11.80
C SER A 100 1.10 -14.57 -10.69
N VAL A 101 -0.17 -14.20 -10.79
CA VAL A 101 -0.91 -13.52 -9.71
C VAL A 101 -0.95 -14.38 -8.44
N ILE A 102 -1.28 -15.67 -8.55
CA ILE A 102 -1.30 -16.59 -7.40
C ILE A 102 0.10 -16.74 -6.78
N LEU A 103 1.14 -16.91 -7.61
CA LEU A 103 2.52 -17.02 -7.16
C LEU A 103 3.00 -15.74 -6.47
N ILE A 104 2.66 -14.57 -7.01
CA ILE A 104 2.94 -13.28 -6.36
C ILE A 104 2.25 -13.23 -5.01
N PHE A 105 0.96 -13.57 -4.92
CA PHE A 105 0.25 -13.60 -3.63
C PHE A 105 0.85 -14.59 -2.63
N TYR A 106 1.34 -15.73 -3.08
CA TYR A 106 2.02 -16.71 -2.24
C TYR A 106 3.39 -16.18 -1.79
N TYR A 107 4.17 -15.60 -2.69
CA TYR A 107 5.47 -15.00 -2.41
C TYR A 107 5.35 -13.84 -1.42
N LEU A 108 4.32 -12.99 -1.55
CA LEU A 108 4.05 -11.89 -0.63
C LEU A 108 3.71 -12.34 0.81
N LYS A 109 3.35 -13.61 1.02
CA LYS A 109 3.17 -14.19 2.37
C LYS A 109 4.49 -14.67 2.99
N THR A 110 5.55 -14.81 2.21
CA THR A 110 6.88 -15.19 2.73
C THR A 110 7.58 -13.98 3.36
N GLU A 111 8.49 -14.23 4.28
CA GLU A 111 9.29 -13.17 4.93
C GLU A 111 10.07 -12.32 3.91
N GLU A 112 10.73 -12.96 2.94
CA GLU A 112 11.47 -12.26 1.88
C GLU A 112 10.55 -11.44 0.98
N GLY A 113 9.42 -12.01 0.56
CA GLY A 113 8.46 -11.30 -0.28
C GLY A 113 7.81 -10.12 0.42
N ARG A 114 7.55 -10.24 1.73
CA ARG A 114 7.07 -9.12 2.55
C ARG A 114 8.11 -8.01 2.65
N LYS A 115 9.39 -8.33 2.87
CA LYS A 115 10.48 -7.34 2.89
C LYS A 115 10.65 -6.64 1.54
N LEU A 116 10.57 -7.39 0.44
CA LEU A 116 10.64 -6.83 -0.90
C LEU A 116 9.45 -5.91 -1.16
N PHE A 117 8.24 -6.33 -0.78
CA PHE A 117 7.03 -5.52 -0.90
C PHE A 117 7.10 -4.24 -0.06
N ASP A 118 7.58 -4.33 1.17
CA ASP A 118 7.79 -3.17 2.05
C ASP A 118 8.72 -2.14 1.42
N LYS A 119 9.77 -2.59 0.71
CA LYS A 119 10.70 -1.71 0.01
C LYS A 119 10.12 -1.12 -1.28
N ILE A 120 9.43 -1.95 -2.07
CA ILE A 120 8.85 -1.53 -3.36
C ILE A 120 7.67 -0.60 -3.13
N SER A 121 6.78 -0.91 -2.19
CA SER A 121 5.56 -0.15 -1.93
C SER A 121 5.83 1.33 -1.62
N LEU A 122 6.94 1.62 -0.92
CA LEU A 122 7.39 2.99 -0.61
C LEU A 122 7.87 3.79 -1.83
N LYS A 123 8.20 3.11 -2.94
CA LYS A 123 8.70 3.71 -4.19
C LYS A 123 7.65 3.83 -5.29
N ILE A 124 6.48 3.20 -5.12
CA ILE A 124 5.40 3.28 -6.11
C ILE A 124 4.86 4.73 -6.12
N PRO A 125 4.78 5.39 -7.29
CA PRO A 125 4.20 6.73 -7.39
C PRO A 125 2.77 6.77 -6.84
N PHE A 126 2.39 7.86 -6.18
CA PHE A 126 1.11 8.07 -5.46
C PHE A 126 0.88 7.13 -4.25
N PHE A 127 1.08 5.82 -4.38
CA PHE A 127 0.84 4.85 -3.29
C PHE A 127 1.91 4.91 -2.19
N GLY A 128 3.17 5.14 -2.58
CA GLY A 128 4.29 5.24 -1.66
C GLY A 128 4.15 6.42 -0.71
N GLU A 129 3.73 7.59 -1.20
CA GLU A 129 3.49 8.77 -0.35
C GLU A 129 2.37 8.54 0.66
N ILE A 130 1.25 7.95 0.23
CA ILE A 130 0.13 7.60 1.11
C ILE A 130 0.59 6.60 2.19
N SER A 131 1.36 5.60 1.81
CA SER A 131 1.90 4.61 2.75
C SER A 131 2.82 5.24 3.79
N LYS A 132 3.76 6.11 3.36
CA LYS A 132 4.66 6.85 4.26
C LYS A 132 3.86 7.71 5.24
N LEU A 133 2.89 8.49 4.77
CA LEU A 133 2.06 9.34 5.62
C LEU A 133 1.25 8.52 6.65
N SER A 134 0.71 7.37 6.23
CA SER A 134 0.00 6.43 7.11
C SER A 134 0.91 5.88 8.21
N ILE A 135 2.12 5.44 7.85
CA ILE A 135 3.11 4.90 8.80
C ILE A 135 3.56 6.00 9.79
N LEU A 136 3.91 7.19 9.28
CA LEU A 136 4.34 8.31 10.10
C LEU A 136 3.24 8.81 11.06
N SER A 137 1.99 8.81 10.61
CA SER A 137 0.84 9.16 11.45
C SER A 137 0.69 8.17 12.62
N ARG A 138 0.77 6.86 12.34
CA ARG A 138 0.74 5.81 13.38
C ARG A 138 1.95 5.92 14.31
N PHE A 139 3.14 6.15 13.77
CA PHE A 139 4.36 6.37 14.56
C PHE A 139 4.17 7.53 15.55
N ALA A 140 3.70 8.69 15.07
CA ALA A 140 3.49 9.87 15.92
C ALA A 140 2.42 9.63 17.00
N GLN A 141 1.31 8.99 16.62
CA GLN A 141 0.23 8.70 17.56
C GLN A 141 0.64 7.68 18.63
N ASN A 142 1.37 6.63 18.25
CA ASN A 142 1.90 5.65 19.19
C ASN A 142 2.94 6.28 20.12
N LEU A 143 3.86 7.10 19.59
CA LEU A 143 4.85 7.80 20.39
C LEU A 143 4.19 8.75 21.40
N SER A 144 3.19 9.51 20.97
CA SER A 144 2.41 10.38 21.87
C SER A 144 1.70 9.55 22.95
N THR A 145 1.02 8.47 22.58
CA THR A 145 0.25 7.65 23.53
C THR A 145 1.15 7.01 24.58
N LEU A 146 2.28 6.42 24.17
CA LEU A 146 3.21 5.75 25.07
C LEU A 146 3.94 6.75 25.98
N THR A 147 4.37 7.90 25.44
CA THR A 147 5.01 8.93 26.27
C THR A 147 4.03 9.63 27.21
N SER A 148 2.76 9.80 26.82
CA SER A 148 1.70 10.26 27.73
C SER A 148 1.36 9.23 28.82
N ALA A 149 1.58 7.94 28.58
CA ALA A 149 1.45 6.88 29.57
C ALA A 149 2.66 6.79 30.53
N GLY A 150 3.64 7.69 30.41
CA GLY A 150 4.80 7.77 31.30
C GLY A 150 6.02 6.98 30.85
N LEU A 151 5.96 6.29 29.70
CA LEU A 151 7.14 5.61 29.15
C LEU A 151 8.15 6.65 28.67
N THR A 152 9.42 6.34 28.89
CA THR A 152 10.53 7.08 28.31
C THR A 152 10.49 6.99 26.77
N PRO A 153 11.05 7.97 26.05
CA PRO A 153 11.14 7.90 24.59
C PRO A 153 11.83 6.64 24.06
N ILE A 154 12.78 6.07 24.82
CA ILE A 154 13.51 4.85 24.43
C ILE A 154 12.58 3.63 24.54
N GLU A 155 11.86 3.48 25.65
CA GLU A 155 10.88 2.40 25.83
C GLU A 155 9.73 2.50 24.82
N ALA A 156 9.27 3.72 24.52
CA ALA A 156 8.26 3.94 23.50
C ALA A 156 8.76 3.52 22.10
N LEU A 157 10.00 3.84 21.75
CA LEU A 157 10.61 3.44 20.47
C LEU A 157 10.81 1.92 20.35
N GLU A 158 11.10 1.23 21.46
CA GLU A 158 11.20 -0.23 21.50
C GLU A 158 9.88 -0.90 21.15
N ILE A 159 8.77 -0.42 21.73
CA ILE A 159 7.43 -0.91 21.38
C ILE A 159 7.07 -0.56 19.93
N ILE A 160 7.39 0.67 19.49
CA ILE A 160 7.07 1.13 18.12
C ILE A 160 7.81 0.30 17.07
N GLU A 161 9.06 -0.09 17.31
CA GLU A 161 9.87 -0.93 16.43
C GLU A 161 9.18 -2.27 16.14
N GLU A 162 8.49 -2.85 17.12
CA GLU A 162 7.76 -4.12 16.96
C GLU A 162 6.46 -3.97 16.16
N ILE A 163 5.80 -2.80 16.25
CA ILE A 163 4.45 -2.59 15.68
C ILE A 163 4.41 -1.78 14.38
N VAL A 164 5.52 -1.15 13.95
CA VAL A 164 5.55 -0.26 12.76
C VAL A 164 5.25 -0.98 11.44
N GLY A 165 5.38 -2.31 11.41
CA GLY A 165 4.83 -3.19 10.38
C GLY A 165 5.55 -3.20 9.03
N ASN A 166 6.37 -2.19 8.73
CA ASN A 166 7.22 -2.07 7.55
C ASN A 166 8.71 -2.19 7.94
N GLU A 167 9.43 -3.09 7.26
CA GLU A 167 10.83 -3.42 7.60
C GLU A 167 11.78 -2.21 7.47
N GLU A 168 11.61 -1.35 6.46
CA GLU A 168 12.46 -0.17 6.26
C GLU A 168 12.30 0.82 7.42
N TYR A 169 11.05 1.08 7.82
CA TYR A 169 10.77 1.91 8.99
C TYR A 169 11.24 1.26 10.28
N LYS A 170 11.12 -0.06 10.44
CA LYS A 170 11.64 -0.79 11.60
C LYS A 170 13.14 -0.56 11.79
N ASN A 171 13.92 -0.72 10.72
CA ASN A 171 15.37 -0.48 10.75
C ASN A 171 15.70 0.95 11.17
N ILE A 172 14.96 1.94 10.68
CA ILE A 172 15.20 3.35 11.04
C ILE A 172 14.76 3.65 12.48
N VAL A 173 13.63 3.09 12.94
CA VAL A 173 13.22 3.23 14.35
C VAL A 173 14.27 2.62 15.28
N SER A 174 14.83 1.46 14.92
CA SER A 174 15.94 0.85 15.65
C SER A 174 17.16 1.78 15.68
N LYS A 175 17.49 2.42 14.55
CA LYS A 175 18.57 3.39 14.48
C LYS A 175 18.31 4.64 15.33
N ILE A 176 17.08 5.14 15.33
CA ILE A 176 16.66 6.27 16.15
C ILE A 176 16.85 5.91 17.64
N LYS A 177 16.45 4.70 18.04
CA LYS A 177 16.62 4.19 19.42
C LYS A 177 18.10 4.15 19.84
N GLU A 178 18.98 3.60 19.01
CA GLU A 178 20.43 3.56 19.27
C GLU A 178 21.06 4.94 19.41
N ASP A 179 20.72 5.85 18.51
CA ASP A 179 21.32 7.18 18.49
C ASP A 179 20.75 8.10 19.58
N LEU A 180 19.50 7.87 19.99
CA LEU A 180 18.91 8.52 21.16
C LEU A 180 19.62 8.09 22.46
N LYS A 181 20.02 6.82 22.60
CA LYS A 181 20.87 6.35 23.72
C LYS A 181 22.22 7.06 23.78
N LYS A 182 22.70 7.57 22.64
CA LYS A 182 23.96 8.36 22.53
C LYS A 182 23.74 9.87 22.71
N GLY A 183 22.53 10.31 23.06
CA GLY A 183 22.20 11.72 23.32
C GLY A 183 21.80 12.53 22.07
N LYS A 184 21.66 11.91 20.89
CA LYS A 184 21.14 12.62 19.72
C LYS A 184 19.63 12.85 19.83
N THR A 185 19.10 13.77 19.04
CA THR A 185 17.66 14.10 19.04
C THR A 185 16.92 13.30 17.95
N ILE A 186 15.66 12.94 18.17
CA ILE A 186 14.83 12.25 17.16
C ILE A 186 14.81 13.04 15.85
N SER A 187 14.60 14.35 15.93
CA SER A 187 14.59 15.27 14.79
C SER A 187 15.90 15.31 14.01
N SER A 188 17.05 15.26 14.68
CA SER A 188 18.35 15.23 14.00
C SER A 188 18.58 13.93 13.24
N ILE A 189 17.95 12.83 13.68
CA ILE A 189 18.08 11.51 13.05
C ILE A 189 17.09 11.41 11.89
N THR A 190 15.82 11.81 12.07
CA THR A 190 14.82 11.80 10.99
C THR A 190 15.21 12.72 9.83
N ALA A 191 15.93 13.83 10.11
CA ALA A 191 16.50 14.71 9.08
C ALA A 191 17.48 14.00 8.13
N LEU A 192 18.12 12.90 8.54
CA LEU A 192 19.05 12.13 7.72
C LEU A 192 18.33 11.24 6.69
N TYR A 193 17.01 11.07 6.81
CA TYR A 193 16.21 10.18 5.98
C TYR A 193 15.03 10.91 5.30
N PRO A 194 15.26 11.97 4.51
CA PRO A 194 14.21 12.81 3.93
C PRO A 194 13.25 12.04 2.99
N GLU A 195 13.71 10.94 2.40
CA GLU A 195 12.88 10.09 1.52
C GLU A 195 11.76 9.35 2.27
N LEU A 196 11.94 9.12 3.58
CA LEU A 196 11.04 8.37 4.46
C LEU A 196 10.40 9.25 5.53
N PHE A 197 11.07 10.34 5.90
CA PHE A 197 10.61 11.36 6.84
C PHE A 197 10.60 12.71 6.11
N PRO A 198 9.45 13.07 5.48
CA PRO A 198 9.34 14.34 4.78
C PRO A 198 9.76 15.51 5.67
N PRO A 199 10.38 16.58 5.13
CA PRO A 199 10.90 17.70 5.92
C PRO A 199 9.91 18.28 6.92
N LEU A 200 8.64 18.39 6.51
CA LEU A 200 7.54 18.85 7.37
C LEU A 200 7.38 17.99 8.64
N PHE A 201 7.48 16.67 8.52
CA PHE A 201 7.36 15.76 9.66
C PHE A 201 8.51 15.97 10.66
N THR A 202 9.74 16.11 10.16
CA THR A 202 10.90 16.41 10.99
C THR A 202 10.75 17.76 11.70
N GLN A 203 10.20 18.78 11.03
CA GLN A 203 9.91 20.08 11.62
C GLN A 203 8.86 19.98 12.74
N LEU A 204 7.80 19.19 12.56
CA LEU A 204 6.78 18.97 13.59
C LEU A 204 7.37 18.32 14.85
N ILE A 205 8.30 17.37 14.70
CA ILE A 205 9.02 16.77 15.83
C ILE A 205 9.87 17.82 16.55
N LEU A 206 10.59 18.67 15.80
CA LEU A 206 11.41 19.76 16.37
C LEU A 206 10.56 20.71 17.22
N VAL A 207 9.41 21.14 16.70
CA VAL A 207 8.48 22.04 17.40
C VAL A 207 7.88 21.37 18.63
N GLY A 208 7.45 20.11 18.51
CA GLY A 208 6.88 19.34 19.63
C GLY A 208 7.86 19.18 20.80
N ARG A 209 9.15 18.97 20.52
CA ARG A 209 10.19 18.95 21.56
C ARG A 209 10.34 20.30 22.26
N LYS A 210 10.28 21.40 21.51
CA LYS A 210 10.45 22.76 22.04
C LYS A 210 9.30 23.19 22.96
N ASN A 211 8.09 22.69 22.69
CA ASN A 211 6.87 23.01 23.44
C ASN A 211 6.63 22.09 24.66
N ARG A 212 7.54 21.14 24.97
CA ARG A 212 7.45 20.33 26.19
C ARG A 212 7.82 21.23 27.39
N ASN A 213 6.81 21.94 27.90
CA ASN A 213 6.85 22.82 29.06
C ASN A 213 7.27 22.02 30.31
N PRO A 214 8.23 22.50 31.13
CA PRO A 214 8.55 21.88 32.41
C PRO A 214 7.51 22.31 33.45
N ILE A 215 6.39 21.60 33.50
CA ILE A 215 5.48 21.58 34.66
C ILE A 215 5.18 20.12 34.98
#